data_AF-A0A7C6NV44-F1
#
_entry.id   AF-A0A7C6NV44-F1
#
_cell.length_a   1.000
_cell.length_b   1.000
_cell.length_c   1.000
_cell.angle_alpha   90.00
_cell.angle_beta   90.00
_cell.angle_gamma   90.00
#
_symmetry.space_group_name_H-M   'P 1'
#
loop_
_entity.id
_entity.type
_entity.pdbx_description
1 polymer ?
#
loop_
_entity_poly.entity_id
_entity_poly.type
_entity_poly.pdbx_seq_one_letter_code
_entity_poly.pdbx_strand_id
1 'polypeptide(L)' 'GLKVARLGRNFDRRYADLEQELLTEINKTGIGPAGLGGLTTALAVNIEWYPTHIAGLPVAVNIVCHACRRQEAVI' A
#
# COMPACT_ATOMS: atom_id res chain seq x y z
N GLY A 1 -19.15 2.56 5.45
CA GLY A 1 -18.25 3.72 5.65
C GLY A 1 -16.83 3.21 5.71
N LEU A 2 -16.09 3.34 4.61
CA LEU A 2 -14.70 2.91 4.53
C LEU A 2 -13.89 3.70 5.56
N LYS A 3 -13.37 3.02 6.58
CA LYS A 3 -12.21 3.54 7.28
C LYS A 3 -11.02 3.29 6.37
N VAL A 4 -10.76 4.24 5.47
CA VAL A 4 -9.45 4.36 4.83
C VAL A 4 -8.44 4.22 5.95
N ALA A 5 -7.49 3.28 5.82
CA ALA A 5 -6.41 3.16 6.78
C ALA A 5 -5.69 4.52 6.81
N ARG A 6 -6.05 5.33 7.81
CA ARG A 6 -5.40 6.60 8.14
C ARG A 6 -3.92 6.29 8.17
N LEU A 7 -3.13 6.96 7.33
CA LEU A 7 -1.68 6.74 7.12
C LEU A 7 -1.04 5.99 8.31
N GLY A 8 -0.95 4.67 8.19
CA GLY A 8 -0.81 3.75 9.33
C GLY A 8 -1.17 2.31 8.96
N ARG A 9 -0.72 1.36 9.78
CA ARG A 9 -0.92 -0.10 9.57
C ARG A 9 -2.41 -0.45 9.58
N ASN A 10 -2.80 -1.42 8.75
CA ASN A 10 -4.15 -1.98 8.77
C ASN A 10 -4.53 -2.49 10.18
N PHE A 11 -5.80 -2.35 10.56
CA PHE A 11 -6.30 -2.86 11.84
C PHE A 11 -6.40 -4.39 11.85
N ASP A 12 -6.61 -5.01 10.69
CA ASP A 12 -6.60 -6.45 10.54
C ASP A 12 -5.15 -6.94 10.42
N ARG A 13 -4.74 -7.76 11.38
CA ARG A 13 -3.35 -8.23 11.50
C ARG A 13 -2.85 -8.94 10.25
N ARG A 14 -3.72 -9.69 9.56
CA ARG A 14 -3.35 -10.45 8.36
C ARG A 14 -2.84 -9.52 7.27
N TYR A 15 -3.56 -8.41 7.05
CA TYR A 15 -3.19 -7.42 6.04
C TYR A 15 -2.06 -6.51 6.52
N ALA A 16 -2.00 -6.20 7.82
CA ALA A 16 -0.91 -5.40 8.38
C ALA A 16 0.46 -6.11 8.27
N ASP A 17 0.48 -7.44 8.41
CA ASP A 17 1.70 -8.23 8.22
C ASP A 17 2.06 -8.34 6.73
N LEU A 18 1.04 -8.54 5.86
CA LEU A 18 1.23 -8.54 4.41
C LEU A 18 1.74 -7.19 3.87
N GLU A 19 1.27 -6.06 4.42
CA GLU A 19 1.79 -4.72 4.08
C GLU A 19 3.30 -4.60 4.35
N GLN A 20 3.78 -5.17 5.47
CA GLN A 20 5.21 -5.14 5.83
C GLN A 20 6.05 -6.09 4.99
N GLU A 21 5.52 -7.28 4.71
CA GLU A 21 6.16 -8.24 3.82
C GLU A 21 6.34 -7.63 2.43
N LEU A 22 5.26 -7.10 1.84
CA LEU A 22 5.31 -6.47 0.52
C LEU A 22 6.25 -5.27 0.49
N LEU A 23 6.23 -4.39 1.50
CA LEU A 23 7.16 -3.26 1.56
C LEU A 23 8.62 -3.73 1.57
N THR A 24 8.91 -4.81 2.30
CA THR A 24 10.24 -5.41 2.37
C THR A 24 10.66 -5.98 1.03
N GLU A 25 9.80 -6.79 0.40
CA GLU A 25 10.09 -7.41 -0.90
C GLU A 25 10.22 -6.37 -2.02
N ILE A 26 9.37 -5.34 -2.04
CA ILE A 26 9.45 -4.23 -3.01
C ILE A 26 10.80 -3.50 -2.88
N ASN A 27 11.26 -3.22 -1.67
CA ASN A 27 12.53 -2.53 -1.48
C ASN A 27 13.75 -3.43 -1.78
N LYS A 28 13.62 -4.75 -1.67
CA LYS A 28 14.65 -5.70 -2.10
C LYS A 28 14.83 -5.78 -3.63
N THR A 29 13.86 -5.33 -4.42
CA THR A 29 13.96 -5.37 -5.89
C THR A 29 15.10 -4.52 -6.45
N GLY A 30 15.62 -3.54 -5.69
CA GLY A 30 16.71 -2.69 -6.13
C GLY A 30 16.33 -1.64 -7.18
N ILE A 31 15.04 -1.50 -7.52
CA ILE A 31 14.53 -0.51 -8.49
C ILE A 31 14.87 0.91 -8.04
N GLY A 32 14.69 1.20 -6.76
CA GLY A 32 15.03 2.48 -6.13
C GLY A 32 14.19 3.68 -6.61
N PRO A 33 14.52 4.88 -6.14
CA PRO A 33 13.76 6.09 -6.43
C PRO A 33 13.75 6.39 -7.93
N ALA A 34 12.56 6.64 -8.49
CA ALA A 34 12.37 6.92 -9.92
C ALA A 34 12.92 5.84 -10.88
N GLY A 35 13.20 4.63 -10.39
CA GLY A 35 13.78 3.55 -11.20
C GLY A 35 15.26 3.69 -11.49
N LEU A 36 15.98 4.56 -10.77
CA LEU A 36 17.42 4.82 -10.98
C LEU A 36 18.34 3.90 -10.19
N GLY A 37 17.79 2.86 -9.56
CA GLY A 37 18.50 1.99 -8.64
C GLY A 37 18.50 2.54 -7.20
N GLY A 38 18.77 1.66 -6.24
CA GLY A 38 18.92 2.01 -4.83
C GLY A 38 18.15 1.09 -3.87
N LEU A 39 18.15 1.46 -2.59
CA LEU A 39 17.61 0.63 -1.51
C LEU A 39 16.10 0.84 -1.25
N THR A 40 15.54 1.97 -1.70
CA THR A 40 14.18 2.37 -1.34
C THR A 40 13.38 2.66 -2.59
N THR A 41 12.54 1.71 -2.97
CA THR A 41 11.57 1.79 -4.07
C THR A 41 10.23 2.32 -3.57
N ALA A 42 9.78 1.88 -2.39
CA ALA A 42 8.51 2.27 -1.79
C ALA A 42 8.70 2.74 -0.34
N LEU A 43 7.92 3.76 0.05
CA LEU A 43 7.92 4.31 1.40
C LEU A 43 6.89 3.63 2.31
N ALA A 44 5.78 3.16 1.73
CA ALA A 44 4.72 2.46 2.42
C ALA A 44 3.91 1.62 1.43
N VAL A 45 3.24 0.59 1.96
CA VAL A 45 2.22 -0.20 1.26
C VAL A 45 0.99 -0.19 2.14
N ASN A 46 -0.17 0.03 1.54
CA ASN A 46 -1.46 0.02 2.21
C ASN A 46 -2.42 -0.90 1.45
N ILE A 47 -3.09 -1.79 2.18
CA ILE A 47 -4.02 -2.77 1.61
C ILE A 47 -5.43 -2.47 2.07
N GLU A 48 -6.32 -2.28 1.11
CA GLU A 48 -7.76 -2.33 1.31
C GLU A 48 -8.29 -3.69 0.84
N TRP A 49 -9.22 -4.26 1.59
CA TRP A 49 -9.75 -5.59 1.31
C TRP A 49 -11.27 -5.61 1.45
N TYR A 50 -11.91 -6.41 0.60
CA TYR A 50 -13.35 -6.64 0.59
C TYR A 50 -13.66 -8.10 0.26
N PRO A 51 -14.75 -8.66 0.80
CA PRO A 51 -15.25 -9.98 0.38
C PRO A 51 -15.52 -10.00 -1.14
N THR A 52 -15.28 -11.15 -1.76
CA THR A 52 -15.53 -11.39 -3.19
C THR A 52 -16.17 -12.76 -3.40
N HIS A 53 -16.76 -12.98 -4.57
CA HIS A 53 -17.32 -14.27 -4.96
C HIS A 53 -16.22 -15.32 -5.09
N ILE A 54 -16.43 -16.57 -4.66
CA ILE A 54 -15.39 -17.61 -4.67
C ILE A 54 -14.76 -17.85 -6.05
N ALA A 55 -15.54 -17.63 -7.12
CA ALA A 55 -15.06 -17.79 -8.50
C ALA A 55 -14.23 -16.60 -9.03
N GLY A 56 -13.99 -15.56 -8.22
CA GLY A 56 -13.25 -14.37 -8.68
C GLY A 56 -12.52 -13.63 -7.56
N LEU A 57 -11.33 -13.12 -7.88
CA LEU A 57 -10.53 -12.31 -6.96
C LEU A 57 -10.08 -11.03 -7.68
N PRO A 58 -10.88 -9.94 -7.63
CA PRO A 58 -10.47 -8.68 -8.21
C PRO A 58 -9.34 -8.08 -7.38
N VAL A 59 -8.27 -7.66 -8.04
CA VAL A 59 -7.10 -7.03 -7.42
C VAL A 59 -6.74 -5.78 -8.22
N ALA A 60 -6.46 -4.69 -7.51
CA ALA A 60 -5.99 -3.45 -8.09
C ALA A 60 -4.74 -2.98 -7.34
N VAL A 61 -3.78 -2.42 -8.08
CA VAL A 61 -2.58 -1.78 -7.54
C VAL A 61 -2.59 -0.33 -7.98
N ASN A 62 -2.46 0.57 -7.01
CA ASN A 62 -2.34 2.00 -7.27
C ASN A 62 -1.02 2.54 -6.69
N ILE A 63 -0.38 3.45 -7.41
CA ILE A 63 0.91 4.02 -7.03
C ILE A 63 0.72 5.53 -6.82
N VAL A 64 1.15 6.02 -5.67
CA VAL A 64 1.25 7.46 -5.39
C VAL A 64 2.68 7.90 -5.65
N CYS A 65 2.85 8.95 -6.46
CA CYS A 65 4.16 9.46 -6.82
C CYS A 65 4.81 10.27 -5.68
N HIS A 66 6.02 10.78 -5.93
CA HIS A 66 6.77 11.60 -4.96
C HIS A 66 5.99 12.82 -4.44
N ALA A 67 5.06 13.37 -5.24
CA ALA A 67 4.22 14.49 -4.87
C ALA A 67 2.94 14.02 -4.15
N CYS A 68 3.10 13.29 -3.05
CA CYS A 68 2.00 12.80 -2.22
C CYS A 68 1.27 13.97 -1.55
N ARG A 69 0.22 14.47 -2.21
CA ARG A 69 -0.61 15.58 -1.74
C ARG A 69 -1.97 15.05 -1.31
N ARG A 70 -2.24 15.06 -0.01
CA ARG A 70 -3.52 14.64 0.58
C ARG A 70 -3.99 15.64 1.63
N GLN A 71 -5.29 15.86 1.70
CA GLN A 71 -5.95 16.70 2.71
C GLN A 71 -7.27 16.04 3.13
N GLU A 72 -7.56 16.08 4.42
CA GLU A 72 -8.85 15.69 5.00
C GLU A 72 -9.41 16.91 5.75
N ALA A 73 -10.70 17.16 5.65
CA ALA A 73 -11.38 18.23 6.38
C ALA A 73 -12.69 17.69 6.96
N VAL A 74 -13.02 18.11 8.19
CA VAL A 74 -14.34 17.90 8.80
C VAL A 74 -15.06 19.24 8.72
N ILE A 75 -16.21 19.27 8.06
CA ILE A 75 -17.04 20.46 7.88
C ILE A 75 -18.12 20.47 8.97
#